data_AF-A0A7S7UVG4-F1
#
_entry.id   AF-A0A7S7UVG4-F1
#
_cell.length_a   1.000
_cell.length_b   1.000
_cell.length_c   1.000
_cell.angle_alpha   90.00
_cell.angle_beta   90.00
_cell.angle_gamma   90.00
#
_symmetry.space_group_name_H-M   'P 1'
#
loop_
_entity.id
_entity.type
_entity.pdbx_description
1 polymer ?
#
loop_
_entity_poly.entity_id
_entity_poly.type
_entity_poly.pdbx_seq_one_letter_code
_entity_poly.pdbx_strand_id
1 'polypeptide(L)'
;MWVSSAAAAPSGLVNGSLNTRSHRLTLADATHDAPTAAPAATDARAATPVVSVVIPAKNAAAYIGETIASALAQDGVVEVIVVDDGSTDDTVAIVDAIRDPRLHLVRNEASGVSAARNFGARDAHGDWLMFLDADDRLRPDAVATLLTAAKAAPHAVLVYGDYNTIDSAGRTIGRRELLKGRLKPSGNVLERLAGGNFIVNGGIMLIRLAAFRATGGFDASLRYCEDWHCWCRLAATGEFAYVPKLLLDYRLHTANTMNAALRTPHDFFPAVARVFADDLILRKLPSGAAPRLRQAAEIHLVTYAATQAVRFGRYREALVYLGMVGQRSLKAMPRSAVKIALSYFGI
;
A
#
# COMPACT_ATOMS: atom_id res chain seq x y z
N MET A 1 -20.77 -50.27 -40.34
CA MET A 1 -22.18 -50.00 -40.04
C MET A 1 -22.34 -48.49 -39.93
N TRP A 2 -22.55 -47.79 -41.06
CA TRP A 2 -23.85 -47.25 -41.53
C TRP A 2 -24.48 -46.31 -40.48
N VAL A 3 -24.39 -44.97 -40.57
CA VAL A 3 -25.04 -43.95 -41.45
C VAL A 3 -26.18 -43.21 -40.72
N SER A 4 -26.01 -41.87 -40.61
CA SER A 4 -26.96 -40.74 -40.79
C SER A 4 -28.41 -40.74 -40.25
N SER A 5 -28.83 -39.57 -39.73
CA SER A 5 -30.08 -38.81 -40.06
C SER A 5 -30.48 -37.93 -38.85
N ALA A 6 -30.39 -36.59 -38.86
CA ALA A 6 -31.15 -35.56 -39.61
C ALA A 6 -32.61 -35.34 -39.14
N ALA A 7 -32.85 -34.07 -38.76
CA ALA A 7 -34.05 -33.23 -38.89
C ALA A 7 -35.34 -33.52 -38.09
N ALA A 8 -35.83 -32.49 -37.37
CA ALA A 8 -37.01 -31.68 -37.72
C ALA A 8 -37.76 -31.14 -36.48
N ALA A 9 -37.94 -29.82 -36.41
CA ALA A 9 -39.07 -29.18 -35.74
C ALA A 9 -40.29 -29.21 -36.69
N PRO A 10 -41.56 -29.09 -36.22
CA PRO A 10 -42.12 -27.75 -36.01
C PRO A 10 -43.25 -27.62 -34.94
N SER A 11 -43.60 -26.35 -34.65
CA SER A 11 -44.95 -25.81 -34.35
C SER A 11 -45.80 -26.42 -33.21
N GLY A 12 -46.43 -25.68 -32.31
CA GLY A 12 -46.63 -24.24 -32.15
C GLY A 12 -47.67 -23.98 -31.04
N LEU A 13 -47.73 -22.71 -30.58
CA LEU A 13 -48.93 -21.96 -30.13
C LEU A 13 -49.68 -22.52 -28.86
N VAL A 14 -49.99 -21.80 -27.77
CA VAL A 14 -50.56 -20.46 -27.59
C VAL A 14 -50.50 -19.99 -26.10
N ASN A 15 -50.22 -18.69 -25.91
CA ASN A 15 -50.55 -17.69 -24.87
C ASN A 15 -50.63 -17.97 -23.36
N GLY A 16 -50.14 -16.97 -22.59
CA GLY A 16 -50.55 -16.75 -21.20
C GLY A 16 -49.97 -15.54 -20.42
N SER A 17 -49.85 -14.36 -21.04
CA SER A 17 -49.94 -13.01 -20.41
C SER A 17 -48.93 -12.49 -19.35
N LEU A 18 -48.34 -11.32 -19.68
CA LEU A 18 -48.08 -10.09 -18.88
C LEU A 18 -47.06 -10.18 -17.71
N ASN A 19 -46.09 -9.27 -17.52
CA ASN A 19 -46.09 -7.82 -17.72
C ASN A 19 -44.64 -7.27 -17.78
N THR A 20 -44.37 -6.40 -18.76
CA THR A 20 -43.07 -5.75 -19.02
C THR A 20 -43.10 -4.30 -18.55
N ARG A 21 -42.00 -3.80 -17.97
CA ARG A 21 -41.63 -2.37 -18.05
C ARG A 21 -40.13 -2.22 -18.23
N SER A 22 -39.74 -2.11 -19.49
CA SER A 22 -38.49 -1.55 -19.97
C SER A 22 -38.74 -0.08 -20.33
N HIS A 23 -37.97 0.85 -19.73
CA HIS A 23 -37.96 2.24 -20.15
C HIS A 23 -36.75 2.50 -21.06
N ARG A 24 -37.06 2.81 -22.33
CA ARG A 24 -36.14 3.40 -23.32
C ARG A 24 -35.80 4.84 -22.90
N LEU A 25 -34.53 5.21 -23.01
CA LEU A 25 -34.07 6.60 -23.03
C LEU A 25 -33.93 7.05 -24.48
N THR A 26 -34.64 8.10 -24.86
CA THR A 26 -34.48 8.85 -26.12
C THR A 26 -33.68 10.13 -25.85
N LEU A 27 -32.70 10.41 -26.72
CA LEU A 27 -31.96 11.66 -26.79
C LEU A 27 -32.85 12.78 -27.34
N ALA A 28 -32.89 13.92 -26.66
CA ALA A 28 -33.24 15.21 -27.22
C ALA A 28 -32.56 16.33 -26.41
N ASP A 29 -31.97 17.27 -27.13
CA ASP A 29 -31.30 18.49 -26.65
C ASP A 29 -32.21 19.38 -25.79
N ALA A 30 -31.66 19.94 -24.71
CA ALA A 30 -32.10 21.22 -24.17
C ALA A 30 -30.94 21.89 -23.39
N THR A 31 -30.64 23.12 -23.81
CA THR A 31 -29.62 24.04 -23.31
C THR A 31 -29.97 24.71 -21.98
N HIS A 32 -28.92 25.02 -21.19
CA HIS A 32 -28.79 26.11 -20.20
C HIS A 32 -29.86 26.27 -19.12
N ASP A 33 -29.49 25.99 -17.86
CA ASP A 33 -29.30 27.04 -16.85
C ASP A 33 -28.64 26.46 -15.59
N ALA A 34 -27.58 27.14 -15.12
CA ALA A 34 -26.89 26.81 -13.88
C ALA A 34 -27.61 27.46 -12.69
N PRO A 35 -27.81 26.76 -11.56
CA PRO A 35 -27.99 27.41 -10.28
C PRO A 35 -26.72 27.28 -9.45
N THR A 36 -26.05 28.41 -9.26
CA THR A 36 -25.08 28.67 -8.21
C THR A 36 -25.79 28.53 -6.86
N ALA A 37 -25.65 27.37 -6.22
CA ALA A 37 -26.04 27.19 -4.82
C ALA A 37 -24.78 26.80 -4.03
N ALA A 38 -24.28 27.73 -3.24
CA ALA A 38 -23.30 27.43 -2.21
C ALA A 38 -23.89 26.36 -1.27
N PRO A 39 -23.16 25.29 -0.91
CA PRO A 39 -23.69 24.37 0.07
C PRO A 39 -23.71 25.09 1.42
N ALA A 40 -24.92 25.26 1.93
CA ALA A 40 -25.19 25.66 3.29
C ALA A 40 -24.39 24.77 4.25
N ALA A 41 -23.72 25.41 5.20
CA ALA A 41 -22.98 24.74 6.26
C ALA A 41 -23.94 23.87 7.07
N THR A 42 -23.92 22.56 6.83
CA THR A 42 -24.57 21.57 7.67
C THR A 42 -23.75 21.41 8.95
N ASP A 43 -24.41 21.56 10.10
CA ASP A 43 -23.90 21.36 11.45
C ASP A 43 -22.98 20.12 11.57
N ALA A 44 -21.67 20.34 11.47
CA ALA A 44 -20.66 19.34 11.79
C ALA A 44 -20.31 19.46 13.28
N ARG A 45 -21.14 18.84 14.13
CA ARG A 45 -20.62 18.33 15.41
C ARG A 45 -19.58 17.27 15.01
N ALA A 46 -18.32 17.68 14.88
CA ALA A 46 -17.28 16.91 14.19
C ALA A 46 -17.24 15.47 14.74
N ALA A 47 -17.74 14.52 13.94
CA ALA A 47 -17.56 13.11 14.21
C ALA A 47 -16.05 12.85 14.32
N THR A 48 -15.64 12.12 15.35
CA THR A 48 -14.25 11.69 15.50
C THR A 48 -13.85 10.94 14.23
N PRO A 49 -12.77 11.34 13.52
CA PRO A 49 -12.41 10.67 12.28
C PRO A 49 -12.11 9.19 12.53
N VAL A 50 -12.58 8.33 11.64
CA VAL A 50 -12.50 6.87 11.82
C VAL A 50 -11.62 6.20 10.76
N VAL A 51 -11.13 5.00 11.07
CA VAL A 51 -10.14 4.27 10.28
C VAL A 51 -10.67 2.91 9.83
N SER A 52 -10.48 2.62 8.54
CA SER A 52 -10.57 1.27 7.99
C SER A 52 -9.16 0.68 7.89
N VAL A 53 -8.97 -0.53 8.42
CA VAL A 53 -7.72 -1.28 8.28
C VAL A 53 -7.91 -2.38 7.24
N VAL A 54 -7.08 -2.41 6.20
CA VAL A 54 -7.08 -3.46 5.18
C VAL A 54 -5.85 -4.34 5.38
N ILE A 55 -6.08 -5.65 5.52
CA ILE A 55 -5.04 -6.67 5.73
C ILE A 55 -5.01 -7.62 4.54
N PRO A 56 -4.10 -7.45 3.56
CA PRO A 56 -3.91 -8.45 2.51
C PRO A 56 -3.24 -9.70 3.11
N ALA A 57 -3.88 -10.85 2.98
CA ALA A 57 -3.41 -12.10 3.58
C ALA A 57 -3.17 -13.18 2.52
N LYS A 58 -2.04 -13.88 2.63
CA LYS A 58 -1.74 -15.08 1.84
C LYS A 58 -0.80 -15.97 2.63
N ASN A 59 -1.27 -17.14 3.05
CA ASN A 59 -0.51 -18.08 3.85
C ASN A 59 0.10 -17.45 5.12
N ALA A 60 -0.75 -16.76 5.89
CA ALA A 60 -0.37 -15.98 7.08
C ALA A 60 -0.85 -16.63 8.40
N ALA A 61 -1.16 -17.94 8.41
CA ALA A 61 -1.76 -18.60 9.57
C ALA A 61 -0.95 -18.41 10.87
N ALA A 62 0.37 -18.32 10.76
CA ALA A 62 1.25 -18.15 11.92
C ALA A 62 1.06 -16.81 12.67
N TYR A 63 0.60 -15.76 12.00
CA TYR A 63 0.64 -14.39 12.54
C TYR A 63 -0.68 -13.62 12.41
N ILE A 64 -1.57 -14.00 11.48
CA ILE A 64 -2.79 -13.26 11.16
C ILE A 64 -3.67 -12.98 12.38
N GLY A 65 -3.74 -13.92 13.33
CA GLY A 65 -4.50 -13.73 14.57
C GLY A 65 -3.95 -12.59 15.44
N GLU A 66 -2.62 -12.47 15.56
CA GLU A 66 -1.97 -11.38 16.29
C GLU A 66 -2.14 -10.05 15.57
N THR A 67 -2.00 -10.05 14.24
CA THR A 67 -2.19 -8.86 13.39
C THR A 67 -3.61 -8.30 13.57
N ILE A 68 -4.64 -9.14 13.44
CA ILE A 68 -6.05 -8.74 13.61
C ILE A 68 -6.31 -8.24 15.03
N ALA A 69 -5.83 -8.96 16.05
CA ALA A 69 -5.98 -8.55 17.43
C ALA A 69 -5.36 -7.16 17.68
N SER A 70 -4.19 -6.89 17.11
CA SER A 70 -3.52 -5.59 17.24
C SER A 70 -4.28 -4.44 16.60
N ALA A 71 -5.00 -4.69 15.49
CA ALA A 71 -5.83 -3.72 14.80
C ALA A 71 -7.15 -3.46 15.52
N LEU A 72 -7.84 -4.51 15.96
CA LEU A 72 -9.12 -4.42 16.69
C LEU A 72 -8.99 -3.75 18.05
N ALA A 73 -7.80 -3.79 18.65
CA ALA A 73 -7.47 -3.12 19.91
C ALA A 73 -7.23 -1.61 19.78
N GLN A 74 -7.20 -1.05 18.57
CA GLN A 74 -6.93 0.37 18.36
C GLN A 74 -8.18 1.23 18.49
N ASP A 75 -8.05 2.35 19.20
CA ASP A 75 -9.09 3.38 19.23
C ASP A 75 -9.21 4.10 17.87
N GLY A 76 -10.43 4.20 17.37
CA GLY A 76 -10.74 4.83 16.08
C GLY A 76 -10.82 3.86 14.90
N VAL A 77 -10.49 2.57 15.08
CA VAL A 77 -10.72 1.53 14.06
C VAL A 77 -12.17 1.07 14.09
N VAL A 78 -12.88 1.33 12.99
CA VAL A 78 -14.29 0.96 12.82
C VAL A 78 -14.49 -0.33 12.04
N GLU A 79 -13.51 -0.71 11.22
CA GLU A 79 -13.54 -1.94 10.46
C GLU A 79 -12.13 -2.45 10.18
N VAL A 80 -12.02 -3.78 10.13
CA VAL A 80 -10.83 -4.51 9.72
C VAL A 80 -11.25 -5.44 8.59
N ILE A 81 -10.75 -5.17 7.38
CA ILE A 81 -11.06 -5.94 6.17
C ILE A 81 -9.85 -6.82 5.85
N VAL A 82 -9.96 -8.11 6.16
CA VAL A 82 -8.98 -9.11 5.74
C VAL A 82 -9.33 -9.55 4.32
N VAL A 83 -8.38 -9.40 3.41
CA VAL A 83 -8.52 -9.85 2.01
C VAL A 83 -7.62 -11.05 1.81
N ASP A 84 -8.21 -12.24 1.84
CA ASP A 84 -7.50 -13.49 1.55
C ASP A 84 -7.23 -13.62 0.06
N ASP A 85 -5.96 -13.70 -0.33
CA ASP A 85 -5.50 -13.79 -1.72
C ASP A 85 -5.13 -15.23 -2.12
N GLY A 86 -6.04 -16.15 -1.79
CA GLY A 86 -5.92 -17.57 -2.09
C GLY A 86 -4.96 -18.29 -1.16
N SER A 87 -5.18 -18.19 0.16
CA SER A 87 -4.41 -18.98 1.13
C SER A 87 -4.75 -20.47 1.01
N THR A 88 -3.73 -21.29 1.24
CA THR A 88 -3.82 -22.77 1.27
C THR A 88 -3.55 -23.35 2.66
N ASP A 89 -3.18 -22.52 3.62
CA ASP A 89 -3.02 -22.86 5.02
C ASP A 89 -4.27 -22.48 5.84
N ASP A 90 -4.17 -22.53 7.17
CA ASP A 90 -5.28 -22.25 8.08
C ASP A 90 -5.64 -20.75 8.21
N THR A 91 -5.08 -19.85 7.37
CA THR A 91 -5.32 -18.39 7.46
C THR A 91 -6.81 -18.07 7.52
N VAL A 92 -7.58 -18.58 6.56
CA VAL A 92 -9.02 -18.35 6.46
C VAL A 92 -9.76 -18.88 7.69
N ALA A 93 -9.42 -20.11 8.13
CA ALA A 93 -10.05 -20.73 9.29
C ALA A 93 -9.81 -19.93 10.58
N ILE A 94 -8.61 -19.36 10.75
CA ILE A 94 -8.27 -18.51 11.88
C ILE A 94 -9.09 -17.22 11.86
N VAL A 95 -9.21 -16.57 10.71
CA VAL A 95 -10.01 -15.33 10.57
C VAL A 95 -11.49 -15.61 10.86
N ASP A 96 -12.03 -16.68 10.28
CA ASP A 96 -13.45 -17.09 10.46
C ASP A 96 -13.78 -17.49 11.91
N ALA A 97 -12.78 -17.83 12.73
CA ALA A 97 -12.98 -18.14 14.15
C ALA A 97 -13.12 -16.90 15.04
N ILE A 98 -12.66 -15.73 14.58
CA ILE A 98 -12.72 -14.48 15.35
C ILE A 98 -14.14 -13.89 15.26
N ARG A 99 -14.72 -13.58 16.42
CA ARG A 99 -16.06 -12.98 16.53
C ARG A 99 -15.93 -11.52 16.96
N ASP A 100 -15.79 -10.63 15.98
CA ASP A 100 -15.87 -9.17 16.18
C ASP A 100 -16.71 -8.59 15.03
N PRO A 101 -17.76 -7.78 15.30
CA PRO A 101 -18.62 -7.24 14.24
C PRO A 101 -17.90 -6.27 13.29
N ARG A 102 -16.72 -5.78 13.66
CA ARG A 102 -15.86 -4.91 12.82
C ARG A 102 -14.96 -5.70 11.88
N LEU A 103 -14.84 -7.02 12.06
CA LEU A 103 -13.98 -7.87 11.25
C LEU A 103 -14.75 -8.41 10.03
N HIS A 104 -14.21 -8.17 8.85
CA HIS A 104 -14.74 -8.65 7.59
C HIS A 104 -13.67 -9.48 6.87
N LEU A 105 -14.02 -10.70 6.48
CA LEU A 105 -13.20 -11.52 5.60
C LEU A 105 -13.76 -11.46 4.19
N VAL A 106 -12.92 -11.11 3.21
CA VAL A 106 -13.24 -11.23 1.80
C VAL A 106 -12.19 -12.09 1.10
N ARG A 107 -12.62 -12.88 0.12
CA ARG A 107 -11.76 -13.77 -0.64
C ARG A 107 -11.53 -13.22 -2.05
N ASN A 108 -10.29 -13.26 -2.49
CA ASN A 108 -9.83 -12.79 -3.79
C ASN A 108 -9.22 -13.97 -4.57
N GLU A 109 -9.29 -13.92 -5.91
CA GLU A 109 -8.84 -15.01 -6.79
C GLU A 109 -7.31 -15.01 -7.01
N ALA A 110 -6.52 -14.94 -5.92
CA ALA A 110 -5.06 -14.96 -5.93
C ALA A 110 -4.41 -13.96 -6.92
N SER A 111 -4.86 -12.71 -6.89
CA SER A 111 -4.48 -11.64 -7.83
C SER A 111 -3.29 -10.79 -7.36
N GLY A 112 -2.67 -11.13 -6.25
CA GLY A 112 -1.50 -10.46 -5.70
C GLY A 112 -1.82 -9.33 -4.72
N VAL A 113 -0.81 -8.92 -3.96
CA VAL A 113 -0.94 -7.98 -2.83
C VAL A 113 -1.55 -6.63 -3.21
N SER A 114 -1.18 -6.07 -4.37
CA SER A 114 -1.74 -4.80 -4.87
C SER A 114 -3.24 -4.91 -5.14
N ALA A 115 -3.66 -6.01 -5.76
CA ALA A 115 -5.06 -6.27 -6.07
C ALA A 115 -5.86 -6.48 -4.77
N ALA A 116 -5.33 -7.24 -3.82
CA ALA A 116 -5.94 -7.45 -2.52
C ALA A 116 -6.11 -6.13 -1.73
N ARG A 117 -5.08 -5.28 -1.67
CA ARG A 117 -5.15 -3.96 -1.03
C ARG A 117 -6.18 -3.06 -1.71
N ASN A 118 -6.19 -3.00 -3.04
CA ASN A 118 -7.18 -2.23 -3.79
C ASN A 118 -8.60 -2.73 -3.57
N PHE A 119 -8.78 -4.05 -3.52
CA PHE A 119 -10.08 -4.67 -3.27
C PHE A 119 -10.61 -4.25 -1.90
N GLY A 120 -9.84 -4.43 -0.83
CA GLY A 120 -10.27 -4.01 0.51
C GLY A 120 -10.52 -2.50 0.63
N ALA A 121 -9.72 -1.67 -0.06
CA ALA A 121 -9.90 -0.22 -0.06
C ALA A 121 -11.16 0.27 -0.81
N ARG A 122 -11.72 -0.54 -1.73
CA ARG A 122 -12.99 -0.21 -2.38
C ARG A 122 -14.14 -0.30 -1.37
N ASP A 123 -14.11 -1.31 -0.52
CA ASP A 123 -15.18 -1.58 0.45
C ASP A 123 -14.99 -0.83 1.78
N ALA A 124 -13.82 -0.22 2.01
CA ALA A 124 -13.56 0.63 3.16
C ALA A 124 -14.51 1.86 3.25
N HIS A 125 -14.94 2.21 4.45
CA HIS A 125 -15.90 3.27 4.75
C HIS A 125 -15.37 4.34 5.72
N GLY A 126 -14.17 4.18 6.26
CA GLY A 126 -13.55 5.16 7.14
C GLY A 126 -13.08 6.42 6.43
N ASP A 127 -12.86 7.48 7.20
CA ASP A 127 -12.25 8.72 6.70
C ASP A 127 -10.79 8.50 6.26
N TRP A 128 -10.14 7.56 6.96
CA TRP A 128 -8.76 7.19 6.79
C TRP A 128 -8.61 5.68 6.53
N LEU A 129 -7.57 5.34 5.79
CA LEU A 129 -7.22 4.00 5.39
C LEU A 129 -5.83 3.63 5.91
N MET A 130 -5.70 2.45 6.49
CA MET A 130 -4.43 1.83 6.86
C MET A 130 -4.27 0.49 6.13
N PHE A 131 -3.10 0.21 5.58
CA PHE A 131 -2.76 -1.11 5.06
C PHE A 131 -1.83 -1.81 6.04
N LEU A 132 -2.28 -2.88 6.68
CA LEU A 132 -1.48 -3.61 7.66
C LEU A 132 -1.11 -4.99 7.09
N ASP A 133 0.19 -5.28 6.98
CA ASP A 133 0.63 -6.58 6.48
C ASP A 133 0.28 -7.69 7.48
N ALA A 134 -0.09 -8.87 6.96
CA ALA A 134 -0.67 -9.99 7.72
C ALA A 134 0.28 -10.68 8.72
N ASP A 135 1.55 -10.27 8.76
CA ASP A 135 2.63 -10.75 9.62
C ASP A 135 3.14 -9.70 10.63
N ASP A 136 2.67 -8.46 10.51
CA ASP A 136 3.04 -7.34 11.38
C ASP A 136 2.00 -7.10 12.49
N ARG A 137 2.36 -6.32 13.49
CA ARG A 137 1.40 -5.87 14.52
C ARG A 137 1.54 -4.39 14.83
N LEU A 138 0.40 -3.73 15.04
CA LEU A 138 0.37 -2.34 15.49
C LEU A 138 0.79 -2.25 16.95
N ARG A 139 1.47 -1.15 17.29
CA ARG A 139 1.76 -0.81 18.68
C ARG A 139 0.53 -0.20 19.35
N PRO A 140 0.45 -0.23 20.70
CA PRO A 140 -0.56 0.53 21.42
C PRO A 140 -0.59 2.00 20.99
N ASP A 141 -1.78 2.58 20.90
CA ASP A 141 -2.05 3.97 20.54
C ASP A 141 -1.59 4.41 19.14
N ALA A 142 -1.23 3.47 18.25
CA ALA A 142 -0.72 3.80 16.92
C ALA A 142 -1.73 4.61 16.10
N VAL A 143 -2.98 4.15 16.04
CA VAL A 143 -4.04 4.83 15.30
C VAL A 143 -4.41 6.16 15.95
N ALA A 144 -4.60 6.21 17.27
CA ALA A 144 -4.90 7.43 18.00
C ALA A 144 -3.82 8.51 17.81
N THR A 145 -2.54 8.10 17.80
CA THR A 145 -1.39 8.97 17.53
C THR A 145 -1.46 9.55 16.11
N LEU A 146 -1.73 8.71 15.10
CA LEU A 146 -1.86 9.16 13.71
C LEU A 146 -3.08 10.07 13.51
N LEU A 147 -4.23 9.75 14.10
CA LEU A 147 -5.43 10.61 14.06
C LEU A 147 -5.20 11.98 14.69
N THR A 148 -4.47 12.03 15.81
CA THR A 148 -4.08 13.28 16.46
C THR A 148 -3.18 14.11 15.53
N ALA A 149 -2.20 13.49 14.89
CA ALA A 149 -1.33 14.16 13.92
C ALA A 149 -2.12 14.64 12.68
N ALA A 150 -3.06 13.85 12.18
CA ALA A 150 -3.94 14.22 11.08
C ALA A 150 -4.83 15.43 11.41
N LYS A 151 -5.35 15.50 12.64
CA LYS A 151 -6.11 16.67 13.11
C LYS A 151 -5.26 17.94 13.14
N ALA A 152 -3.98 17.83 13.51
CA ALA A 152 -3.03 18.94 13.53
C ALA A 152 -2.54 19.34 12.13
N ALA A 153 -2.70 18.48 11.12
CA ALA A 153 -2.28 18.71 9.73
C ALA A 153 -3.46 18.52 8.76
N PRO A 154 -4.46 19.43 8.74
CA PRO A 154 -5.69 19.23 7.97
C PRO A 154 -5.48 19.10 6.45
N HIS A 155 -4.38 19.67 5.91
CA HIS A 155 -4.02 19.55 4.49
C HIS A 155 -3.23 18.28 4.14
N ALA A 156 -2.83 17.48 5.13
CA ALA A 156 -2.12 16.25 4.88
C ALA A 156 -3.07 15.20 4.27
N VAL A 157 -2.65 14.59 3.16
CA VAL A 157 -3.34 13.44 2.55
C VAL A 157 -2.86 12.11 3.14
N LEU A 158 -1.71 12.14 3.81
CA LEU A 158 -1.09 10.99 4.46
C LEU A 158 -0.36 11.45 5.72
N VAL A 159 -0.58 10.76 6.83
CA VAL A 159 0.19 10.94 8.06
C VAL A 159 0.91 9.65 8.39
N TYR A 160 2.15 9.73 8.84
CA TYR A 160 2.97 8.54 9.04
C TYR A 160 4.01 8.69 10.13
N GLY A 161 4.50 7.58 10.67
CA GLY A 161 5.57 7.58 11.65
C GLY A 161 6.69 6.61 11.32
N ASP A 162 7.05 5.82 12.32
CA ASP A 162 8.11 4.84 12.24
C ASP A 162 7.66 3.46 12.73
N TYR A 163 8.52 2.48 12.48
CA TYR A 163 8.34 1.10 12.93
C TYR A 163 9.57 0.66 13.71
N ASN A 164 9.41 -0.35 14.57
CA ASN A 164 10.52 -1.16 15.06
C ASN A 164 10.56 -2.50 14.33
N THR A 165 11.65 -3.27 14.46
CA THR A 165 11.71 -4.62 13.90
C THR A 165 11.67 -5.68 14.99
N ILE A 166 10.87 -6.72 14.77
CA ILE A 166 10.77 -7.91 15.62
C ILE A 166 11.14 -9.17 14.84
N ASP A 167 11.57 -10.22 15.54
CA ASP A 167 11.79 -11.54 14.93
C ASP A 167 10.49 -12.37 14.87
N SER A 168 10.58 -13.60 14.35
CA SER A 168 9.44 -14.53 14.27
C SER A 168 8.80 -14.82 15.63
N ALA A 169 9.56 -14.75 16.73
CA ALA A 169 9.07 -14.94 18.08
C ALA A 169 8.53 -13.65 18.73
N GLY A 170 8.51 -12.54 17.99
CA GLY A 170 8.03 -11.24 18.49
C GLY A 170 9.04 -10.49 19.35
N ARG A 171 10.30 -10.95 19.43
CA ARG A 171 11.34 -10.27 20.20
C ARG A 171 11.84 -9.07 19.42
N THR A 172 12.00 -7.94 20.10
CA THR A 172 12.58 -6.74 19.49
C THR A 172 14.03 -6.98 19.11
N ILE A 173 14.33 -6.84 17.82
CA ILE A 173 15.69 -6.91 17.26
C ILE A 173 16.12 -5.57 16.65
N GLY A 174 15.17 -4.66 16.44
CA GLY A 174 15.43 -3.32 15.93
C GLY A 174 16.02 -2.39 16.97
N ARG A 175 16.93 -1.52 16.53
CA ARG A 175 17.61 -0.51 17.37
C ARG A 175 17.14 0.92 17.09
N ARG A 176 15.95 1.07 16.52
CA ARG A 176 15.47 2.38 16.05
C ARG A 176 15.18 3.36 17.16
N GLU A 177 14.82 2.88 18.34
CA GLU A 177 14.70 3.70 19.56
C GLU A 177 16.04 4.39 19.94
N LEU A 178 17.19 3.88 19.48
CA LEU A 178 18.49 4.50 19.71
C LEU A 178 18.75 5.71 18.79
N LEU A 179 17.99 5.85 17.69
CA LEU A 179 18.14 6.93 16.71
C LEU A 179 17.35 8.19 17.15
N LYS A 180 17.70 8.74 18.32
CA LYS A 180 17.06 9.95 18.85
C LYS A 180 17.22 11.14 17.90
N GLY A 181 16.16 11.93 17.74
CA GLY A 181 16.17 13.16 16.93
C GLY A 181 16.05 12.95 15.42
N ARG A 182 15.86 11.72 14.95
CA ARG A 182 15.63 11.47 13.52
C ARG A 182 14.26 12.01 13.09
N LEU A 183 14.27 13.09 12.32
CA LEU A 183 13.09 13.64 11.68
C LEU A 183 13.03 13.21 10.22
N LYS A 184 11.91 12.63 9.81
CA LYS A 184 11.60 12.41 8.39
C LYS A 184 10.87 13.64 7.82
N PRO A 185 10.83 13.80 6.49
CA PRO A 185 10.19 14.96 5.85
C PRO A 185 8.70 15.09 6.15
N SER A 186 8.21 16.33 6.25
CA SER A 186 6.78 16.68 6.24
C SER A 186 6.53 17.75 5.17
N GLY A 187 5.27 18.02 4.84
CA GLY A 187 4.86 18.99 3.82
C GLY A 187 4.89 18.40 2.41
N ASN A 188 5.39 19.18 1.44
CA ASN A 188 5.60 18.69 0.08
C ASN A 188 6.84 17.79 0.01
N VAL A 189 6.61 16.48 -0.04
CA VAL A 189 7.67 15.47 -0.02
C VAL A 189 7.91 14.78 -1.36
N LEU A 190 7.18 15.15 -2.42
CA LEU A 190 7.19 14.41 -3.70
C LEU A 190 8.59 14.31 -4.30
N GLU A 191 9.35 15.42 -4.38
CA GLU A 191 10.71 15.38 -4.93
C GLU A 191 11.60 14.40 -4.16
N ARG A 192 11.53 14.44 -2.83
CA ARG A 192 12.33 13.57 -1.97
C ARG A 192 11.94 12.11 -2.13
N LEU A 193 10.64 11.84 -2.24
CA LEU A 193 10.07 10.50 -2.35
C LEU A 193 10.35 9.89 -3.73
N ALA A 194 10.21 10.68 -4.80
CA ALA A 194 10.57 10.29 -6.16
C ALA A 194 12.08 10.01 -6.33
N GLY A 195 12.93 10.62 -5.51
CA GLY A 195 14.36 10.31 -5.46
C GLY A 195 14.73 9.05 -4.65
N GLY A 196 13.79 8.45 -3.92
CA GLY A 196 13.98 7.23 -3.17
C GLY A 196 12.96 7.04 -2.05
N ASN A 197 12.35 5.86 -1.98
CA ASN A 197 11.31 5.57 -1.00
C ASN A 197 11.86 5.59 0.44
N PHE A 198 11.30 6.44 1.28
CA PHE A 198 11.63 6.51 2.71
C PHE A 198 10.47 6.03 3.62
N ILE A 199 9.39 5.54 3.00
CA ILE A 199 8.22 4.95 3.66
C ILE A 199 8.25 3.45 3.40
N VAL A 200 8.28 2.65 4.47
CA VAL A 200 8.66 1.23 4.35
C VAL A 200 7.46 0.29 4.34
N ASN A 201 6.38 0.63 5.04
CA ASN A 201 5.24 -0.26 5.24
C ASN A 201 3.95 0.57 5.34
N GLY A 202 2.80 -0.01 4.95
CA GLY A 202 1.48 0.60 5.09
C GLY A 202 1.03 0.80 6.56
N GLY A 203 1.50 -0.04 7.48
CA GLY A 203 1.07 -0.07 8.87
C GLY A 203 1.64 1.06 9.72
N ILE A 204 2.52 1.90 9.16
CA ILE A 204 3.03 3.11 9.82
C ILE A 204 2.28 4.39 9.42
N MET A 205 1.19 4.29 8.65
CA MET A 205 0.52 5.46 8.10
C MET A 205 -1.01 5.37 8.10
N LEU A 206 -1.64 6.54 8.09
CA LEU A 206 -3.03 6.73 7.67
C LEU A 206 -3.07 7.54 6.40
N ILE A 207 -3.89 7.11 5.44
CA ILE A 207 -4.09 7.78 4.14
C ILE A 207 -5.53 8.26 4.09
N ARG A 208 -5.79 9.49 3.63
CA ARG A 208 -7.18 9.91 3.39
C ARG A 208 -7.80 8.99 2.35
N LEU A 209 -8.90 8.33 2.70
CA LEU A 209 -9.52 7.34 1.81
C LEU A 209 -9.90 7.98 0.45
N ALA A 210 -10.44 9.20 0.49
CA ALA A 210 -10.78 9.95 -0.71
C ALA A 210 -9.55 10.23 -1.61
N ALA A 211 -8.39 10.55 -1.03
CA ALA A 211 -7.16 10.79 -1.79
C ALA A 211 -6.64 9.50 -2.42
N PHE A 212 -6.66 8.39 -1.68
CA PHE A 212 -6.29 7.06 -2.21
C PHE A 212 -7.18 6.64 -3.39
N ARG A 213 -8.49 6.85 -3.27
CA ARG A 213 -9.43 6.57 -4.38
C ARG A 213 -9.18 7.48 -5.58
N ALA A 214 -8.94 8.77 -5.34
CA ALA A 214 -8.66 9.74 -6.41
C ALA A 214 -7.37 9.44 -7.19
N THR A 215 -6.36 8.80 -6.56
CA THR A 215 -5.15 8.37 -7.27
C THR A 215 -5.32 7.06 -8.03
N GLY A 216 -6.44 6.34 -7.86
CA GLY A 216 -6.68 5.03 -8.48
C GLY A 216 -6.07 3.84 -7.72
N GLY A 217 -5.52 4.08 -6.53
CA GLY A 217 -4.92 3.04 -5.68
C GLY A 217 -3.56 2.50 -6.19
N PHE A 218 -3.26 1.26 -5.82
CA PHE A 218 -2.02 0.57 -6.22
C PHE A 218 -2.08 0.12 -7.68
N ASP A 219 -0.95 0.19 -8.36
CA ASP A 219 -0.79 -0.38 -9.69
C ASP A 219 -0.52 -1.89 -9.60
N ALA A 220 -1.54 -2.70 -9.89
CA ALA A 220 -1.44 -4.16 -9.82
C ALA A 220 -0.54 -4.78 -10.91
N SER A 221 -0.09 -4.01 -11.90
CA SER A 221 0.91 -4.49 -12.87
C SER A 221 2.33 -4.47 -12.33
N LEU A 222 2.57 -3.76 -11.22
CA LEU A 222 3.86 -3.74 -10.53
C LEU A 222 3.98 -4.90 -9.56
N ARG A 223 5.01 -5.73 -9.76
CA ARG A 223 5.33 -6.84 -8.85
C ARG A 223 6.05 -6.40 -7.57
N TYR A 224 6.82 -5.31 -7.66
CA TYR A 224 7.61 -4.76 -6.56
C TYR A 224 7.56 -3.24 -6.59
N CYS A 225 7.70 -2.62 -5.42
CA CYS A 225 7.70 -1.17 -5.26
C CYS A 225 6.40 -0.51 -5.79
N GLU A 226 5.31 -1.27 -5.78
CA GLU A 226 3.95 -0.80 -6.02
C GLU A 226 3.56 0.29 -5.02
N ASP A 227 4.06 0.15 -3.80
CA ASP A 227 3.84 1.06 -2.69
C ASP A 227 4.51 2.40 -2.96
N TRP A 228 5.76 2.41 -3.40
CA TRP A 228 6.50 3.61 -3.75
C TRP A 228 5.82 4.42 -4.84
N HIS A 229 5.33 3.77 -5.90
CA HIS A 229 4.56 4.43 -6.95
C HIS A 229 3.28 5.05 -6.41
N CYS A 230 2.51 4.31 -5.61
CA CYS A 230 1.30 4.80 -4.94
C CYS A 230 1.59 6.01 -4.04
N TRP A 231 2.64 5.94 -3.21
CA TRP A 231 3.04 7.05 -2.33
C TRP A 231 3.46 8.29 -3.12
N CYS A 232 4.13 8.14 -4.26
CA CYS A 232 4.46 9.27 -5.13
C CYS A 232 3.20 9.91 -5.73
N ARG A 233 2.23 9.11 -6.18
CA ARG A 233 0.94 9.63 -6.66
C ARG A 233 0.20 10.40 -5.56
N LEU A 234 0.18 9.87 -4.32
CA LEU A 234 -0.42 10.57 -3.18
C LEU A 234 0.29 11.89 -2.86
N ALA A 235 1.63 11.89 -2.84
CA ALA A 235 2.43 13.10 -2.59
C ALA A 235 2.26 14.17 -3.70
N ALA A 236 1.83 13.77 -4.90
CA ALA A 236 1.47 14.68 -5.98
C ALA A 236 0.09 15.37 -5.76
N THR A 237 -0.77 14.80 -4.88
CA THR A 237 -2.11 15.34 -4.58
C THR A 237 -2.17 16.18 -3.31
N GLY A 238 -1.21 16.03 -2.39
CA GLY A 238 -1.19 16.81 -1.15
C GLY A 238 0.01 16.51 -0.27
N GLU A 239 0.02 17.14 0.90
CA GLU A 239 1.14 17.08 1.84
C GLU A 239 1.15 15.80 2.66
N PHE A 240 2.33 15.42 3.15
CA PHE A 240 2.49 14.35 4.13
C PHE A 240 2.88 14.94 5.49
N ALA A 241 2.41 14.36 6.59
CA ALA A 241 2.86 14.75 7.93
C ALA A 241 3.54 13.58 8.65
N TYR A 242 4.77 13.83 9.13
CA TYR A 242 5.52 12.87 9.91
C TYR A 242 5.32 13.05 11.42
N VAL A 243 5.10 11.96 12.14
CA VAL A 243 5.10 11.89 13.60
C VAL A 243 6.26 11.01 14.09
N PRO A 244 7.16 11.50 14.96
CA PRO A 244 8.33 10.76 15.45
C PRO A 244 7.95 9.73 16.53
N LYS A 245 7.14 8.74 16.17
CA LYS A 245 6.66 7.66 17.04
C LYS A 245 6.82 6.31 16.35
N LEU A 246 7.14 5.28 17.14
CA LEU A 246 7.10 3.89 16.67
C LEU A 246 5.66 3.37 16.77
N LEU A 247 5.06 3.08 15.61
CA LEU A 247 3.65 2.75 15.45
C LEU A 247 3.42 1.28 15.07
N LEU A 248 4.44 0.63 14.53
CA LEU A 248 4.38 -0.73 14.01
C LEU A 248 5.57 -1.54 14.51
N ASP A 249 5.34 -2.79 14.89
CA ASP A 249 6.40 -3.79 14.99
C ASP A 249 6.42 -4.60 13.69
N TYR A 250 7.40 -4.31 12.83
CA TYR A 250 7.64 -4.98 11.54
C TYR A 250 8.35 -6.32 11.75
N ARG A 251 7.75 -7.42 11.34
CA ARG A 251 8.29 -8.76 11.58
C ARG A 251 9.26 -9.18 10.49
N LEU A 252 10.39 -9.76 10.91
CA LEU A 252 11.36 -10.39 10.01
C LEU A 252 11.33 -11.91 10.23
N HIS A 253 10.86 -12.66 9.23
CA HIS A 253 10.92 -14.11 9.18
C HIS A 253 11.32 -14.62 7.78
N THR A 254 11.68 -15.90 7.70
CA THR A 254 12.15 -16.56 6.47
C THR A 254 11.07 -16.58 5.38
N ALA A 255 9.79 -16.60 5.76
CA ALA A 255 8.68 -16.54 4.81
C ALA A 255 8.27 -15.12 4.38
N ASN A 256 8.88 -14.02 4.88
CA ASN A 256 8.54 -12.69 4.38
C ASN A 256 8.73 -12.71 2.87
N THR A 257 7.78 -12.16 2.12
CA THR A 257 7.86 -12.01 0.65
C THR A 257 9.19 -11.36 0.23
N MET A 258 9.78 -10.58 1.13
CA MET A 258 11.12 -9.99 1.10
C MET A 258 12.31 -10.96 1.19
N ASN A 259 12.10 -12.28 1.26
CA ASN A 259 13.19 -13.25 1.26
C ASN A 259 14.00 -13.09 -0.03
N ALA A 260 15.22 -12.59 0.15
CA ALA A 260 16.00 -11.93 -0.88
C ALA A 260 16.71 -12.90 -1.82
N ALA A 261 16.52 -14.21 -1.65
CA ALA A 261 17.23 -15.25 -2.40
C ALA A 261 17.09 -15.12 -3.93
N LEU A 262 16.07 -14.42 -4.42
CA LEU A 262 15.81 -14.28 -5.87
C LEU A 262 15.73 -12.83 -6.38
N ARG A 263 15.83 -11.82 -5.51
CA ARG A 263 15.65 -10.41 -5.94
C ARG A 263 16.97 -9.77 -6.34
N THR A 264 16.97 -9.17 -7.53
CA THR A 264 18.06 -8.37 -8.10
C THR A 264 17.64 -6.91 -8.23
N PRO A 265 18.57 -5.95 -8.37
CA PRO A 265 18.20 -4.56 -8.59
C PRO A 265 17.30 -4.33 -9.81
N HIS A 266 17.41 -5.18 -10.84
CA HIS A 266 16.62 -5.08 -12.06
C HIS A 266 15.12 -5.29 -11.81
N ASP A 267 14.75 -6.08 -10.81
CA ASP A 267 13.36 -6.33 -10.45
C ASP A 267 12.62 -5.07 -9.98
N PHE A 268 13.35 -4.04 -9.54
CA PHE A 268 12.79 -2.77 -9.07
C PHE A 268 12.70 -1.69 -10.15
N PHE A 269 13.41 -1.84 -11.28
CA PHE A 269 13.43 -0.83 -12.34
C PHE A 269 12.11 -0.62 -13.08
N PRO A 270 11.20 -1.61 -13.22
CA PRO A 270 9.86 -1.35 -13.72
C PRO A 270 9.10 -0.29 -12.91
N ALA A 271 9.25 -0.28 -11.58
CA ALA A 271 8.63 0.74 -10.73
C ALA A 271 9.27 2.12 -10.93
N VAL A 272 10.59 2.18 -11.12
CA VAL A 272 11.28 3.44 -11.50
C VAL A 272 10.71 3.96 -12.81
N ALA A 273 10.60 3.10 -13.84
CA ALA A 273 10.02 3.49 -15.11
C ALA A 273 8.58 3.99 -14.95
N ARG A 274 7.76 3.32 -14.12
CA ARG A 274 6.39 3.73 -13.84
C ARG A 274 6.30 5.10 -13.18
N VAL A 275 7.09 5.36 -12.12
CA VAL A 275 7.14 6.67 -11.43
C VAL A 275 7.50 7.80 -12.37
N PHE A 276 8.48 7.60 -13.26
CA PHE A 276 8.97 8.62 -14.18
C PHE A 276 8.26 8.62 -15.55
N ALA A 277 7.19 7.83 -15.70
CA ALA A 277 6.25 7.88 -16.83
C ALA A 277 4.84 8.31 -16.42
N ASP A 278 4.62 8.57 -15.12
CA ASP A 278 3.32 8.95 -14.58
C ASP A 278 3.09 10.46 -14.67
N ASP A 279 2.11 10.86 -15.49
CA ASP A 279 1.74 12.26 -15.72
C ASP A 279 1.41 13.03 -14.45
N LEU A 280 0.75 12.40 -13.47
CA LEU A 280 0.37 13.06 -12.22
C LEU A 280 1.63 13.44 -11.43
N ILE A 281 2.60 12.54 -11.40
CA ILE A 281 3.88 12.75 -10.71
C ILE A 281 4.70 13.81 -11.47
N LEU A 282 4.89 13.64 -12.78
CA LEU A 282 5.76 14.50 -13.58
C LEU A 282 5.29 15.96 -13.59
N ARG A 283 3.98 16.22 -13.65
CA ARG A 283 3.42 17.59 -13.61
C ARG A 283 3.67 18.32 -12.29
N LYS A 284 3.92 17.59 -11.20
CA LYS A 284 4.13 18.14 -9.86
C LYS A 284 5.59 18.23 -9.47
N LEU A 285 6.48 17.59 -10.22
CA LEU A 285 7.92 17.73 -10.03
C LEU A 285 8.42 19.07 -10.60
N PRO A 286 9.49 19.64 -10.02
CA PRO A 286 10.14 20.81 -10.61
C PRO A 286 10.62 20.52 -12.04
N SER A 287 10.52 21.52 -12.91
CA SER A 287 10.96 21.40 -14.30
C SER A 287 12.43 20.96 -14.39
N GLY A 288 12.70 19.96 -15.23
CA GLY A 288 14.04 19.40 -15.41
C GLY A 288 14.57 18.52 -14.27
N ALA A 289 13.81 18.30 -13.17
CA ALA A 289 14.28 17.49 -12.05
C ALA A 289 14.24 15.97 -12.33
N ALA A 290 13.34 15.52 -13.22
CA ALA A 290 13.07 14.10 -13.45
C ALA A 290 14.30 13.24 -13.76
N PRO A 291 15.25 13.63 -14.65
CA PRO A 291 16.44 12.82 -14.92
C PRO A 291 17.32 12.60 -13.67
N ARG A 292 17.54 13.66 -12.87
CA ARG A 292 18.34 13.58 -11.64
C ARG A 292 17.65 12.73 -10.57
N LEU A 293 16.33 12.88 -10.41
CA LEU A 293 15.56 12.10 -9.45
C LEU A 293 15.48 10.63 -9.84
N ARG A 294 15.36 10.34 -11.13
CA ARG A 294 15.40 8.97 -11.66
C ARG A 294 16.71 8.29 -11.34
N GLN A 295 17.83 8.96 -11.62
CA GLN A 295 19.16 8.47 -11.26
C GLN A 295 19.28 8.23 -9.74
N ALA A 296 18.75 9.14 -8.91
CA ALA A 296 18.74 9.00 -7.46
C ALA A 296 17.91 7.78 -6.99
N ALA A 297 16.74 7.56 -7.59
CA ALA A 297 15.87 6.42 -7.27
C ALA A 297 16.52 5.08 -7.62
N GLU A 298 17.17 4.99 -8.78
CA GLU A 298 17.91 3.78 -9.16
C GLU A 298 19.07 3.52 -8.20
N ILE A 299 19.85 4.55 -7.85
CA ILE A 299 20.92 4.42 -6.84
C ILE A 299 20.35 3.95 -5.50
N HIS A 300 19.22 4.50 -5.07
CA HIS A 300 18.55 4.12 -3.83
C HIS A 300 18.18 2.64 -3.83
N LEU A 301 17.50 2.16 -4.88
CA LEU A 301 17.03 0.77 -4.98
C LEU A 301 18.19 -0.23 -5.12
N VAL A 302 19.24 0.13 -5.88
CA VAL A 302 20.45 -0.69 -5.99
C VAL A 302 21.17 -0.76 -4.63
N THR A 303 21.29 0.36 -3.93
CA THR A 303 21.90 0.38 -2.58
C THR A 303 21.07 -0.44 -1.60
N TYR A 304 19.74 -0.34 -1.66
CA TYR A 304 18.84 -1.14 -0.86
C TYR A 304 19.04 -2.65 -1.14
N ALA A 305 19.06 -3.06 -2.40
CA ALA A 305 19.34 -4.45 -2.77
C ALA A 305 20.69 -4.95 -2.22
N ALA A 306 21.73 -4.11 -2.27
CA ALA A 306 23.04 -4.41 -1.69
C ALA A 306 22.99 -4.57 -0.17
N THR A 307 22.26 -3.70 0.54
CA THR A 307 22.08 -3.83 2.00
C THR A 307 21.32 -5.10 2.37
N GLN A 308 20.30 -5.50 1.59
CA GLN A 308 19.61 -6.77 1.81
C GLN A 308 20.55 -7.95 1.53
N ALA A 309 21.36 -7.89 0.47
CA ALA A 309 22.34 -8.91 0.18
C ALA A 309 23.31 -9.13 1.36
N VAL A 310 23.84 -8.07 1.96
CA VAL A 310 24.67 -8.17 3.19
C VAL A 310 23.93 -8.80 4.36
N ARG A 311 22.69 -8.36 4.63
CA ARG A 311 21.87 -8.90 5.75
C ARG A 311 21.61 -10.40 5.65
N PHE A 312 21.59 -10.94 4.43
CA PHE A 312 21.40 -12.37 4.17
C PHE A 312 22.72 -13.10 3.82
N GLY A 313 23.88 -12.50 4.11
CA GLY A 313 25.19 -13.14 3.90
C GLY A 313 25.66 -13.25 2.44
N ARG A 314 24.99 -12.58 1.50
CA ARG A 314 25.29 -12.57 0.06
C ARG A 314 26.28 -11.47 -0.30
N TYR A 315 27.49 -11.55 0.25
CA TYR A 315 28.49 -10.48 0.13
C TYR A 315 29.00 -10.26 -1.31
N ARG A 316 29.05 -11.33 -2.13
CA ARG A 316 29.48 -11.22 -3.54
C ARG A 316 28.50 -10.38 -4.34
N GLU A 317 27.21 -10.64 -4.19
CA GLU A 317 26.13 -9.86 -4.81
C GLU A 317 26.13 -8.42 -4.32
N ALA A 318 26.36 -8.19 -3.02
CA ALA A 318 26.47 -6.84 -2.48
C ALA A 318 27.58 -6.01 -3.15
N LEU A 319 28.75 -6.62 -3.44
CA LEU A 319 29.85 -5.96 -4.16
C LEU A 319 29.49 -5.68 -5.63
N VAL A 320 28.83 -6.63 -6.31
CA VAL A 320 28.33 -6.44 -7.69
C VAL A 320 27.35 -5.26 -7.73
N TYR A 321 26.42 -5.19 -6.79
CA TYR A 321 25.43 -4.12 -6.72
C TYR A 321 26.06 -2.77 -6.35
N LEU A 322 27.11 -2.74 -5.52
CA LEU A 322 27.90 -1.53 -5.29
C LEU A 322 28.57 -1.04 -6.59
N GLY A 323 29.05 -1.95 -7.44
CA GLY A 323 29.53 -1.64 -8.79
C GLY A 323 28.45 -0.98 -9.66
N MET A 324 27.21 -1.48 -9.60
CA MET A 324 26.06 -0.88 -10.29
C MET A 324 25.73 0.54 -9.78
N VAL A 325 26.02 0.87 -8.52
CA VAL A 325 25.95 2.24 -8.01
C VAL A 325 27.03 3.10 -8.66
N GLY A 326 28.27 2.61 -8.73
CA GLY A 326 29.39 3.31 -9.35
C GLY A 326 29.16 3.67 -10.83
N GLN A 327 28.59 2.74 -11.59
CA GLN A 327 28.18 2.95 -12.99
C GLN A 327 27.15 4.08 -13.15
N ARG A 328 26.30 4.30 -12.13
CA ARG A 328 25.29 5.37 -12.12
C ARG A 328 25.87 6.68 -11.62
N SER A 329 26.64 6.65 -10.54
CA SER A 329 27.24 7.85 -9.95
C SER A 329 28.41 7.49 -9.04
N LEU A 330 29.63 7.82 -9.49
CA LEU A 330 30.84 7.73 -8.66
C LEU A 330 30.73 8.56 -7.38
N LYS A 331 30.01 9.69 -7.42
CA LYS A 331 29.78 10.56 -6.25
C LYS A 331 28.90 9.89 -5.18
N ALA A 332 28.02 8.97 -5.56
CA ALA A 332 27.14 8.28 -4.63
C ALA A 332 27.78 7.04 -3.98
N MET A 333 28.88 6.54 -4.56
CA MET A 333 29.50 5.29 -4.15
C MET A 333 29.96 5.28 -2.68
N PRO A 334 30.67 6.32 -2.15
CA PRO A 334 31.14 6.30 -0.76
C PRO A 334 30.00 6.22 0.26
N ARG A 335 28.93 7.01 0.05
CA ARG A 335 27.76 7.00 0.95
C ARG A 335 27.02 5.66 0.89
N SER A 336 26.96 5.04 -0.28
CA SER A 336 26.31 3.74 -0.47
C SER A 336 27.13 2.63 0.19
N ALA A 337 28.45 2.66 0.05
CA ALA A 337 29.36 1.73 0.73
C ALA A 337 29.22 1.79 2.26
N VAL A 338 29.14 2.99 2.84
CA VAL A 338 28.91 3.15 4.29
C VAL A 338 27.57 2.54 4.71
N LYS A 339 26.48 2.78 3.97
CA LYS A 339 25.17 2.17 4.27
C LYS A 339 25.21 0.64 4.18
N ILE A 340 25.87 0.10 3.16
CA ILE A 340 26.03 -1.35 2.97
C ILE A 340 26.83 -1.94 4.13
N ALA A 341 27.93 -1.29 4.55
CA ALA A 341 28.72 -1.73 5.69
C ALA A 341 27.93 -1.71 7.01
N LEU A 342 27.16 -0.64 7.26
CA LEU A 342 26.31 -0.53 8.46
C LEU A 342 25.21 -1.59 8.50
N SER A 343 24.72 -2.03 7.33
CA SER A 343 23.68 -3.06 7.27
C SER A 343 24.10 -4.41 7.83
N TYR A 344 25.42 -4.70 7.87
CA TYR A 344 25.98 -5.86 8.57
C TYR A 344 25.66 -5.86 10.06
N PHE A 345 25.57 -4.67 10.67
CA PHE A 345 25.26 -4.49 12.09
C PHE A 345 23.75 -4.30 12.36
N GLY A 346 22.90 -4.48 11.35
CA GLY A 346 21.46 -4.26 11.49
C GLY A 346 21.05 -2.78 11.64
N ILE A 347 21.93 -1.86 11.24
CA ILE A 347 21.71 -0.40 11.28
C ILE A 347 21.06 0.09 9.98
#